data_AF-A0A8S2Q5U9-F1
#
_entry.id   AF-A0A8S2Q5U9-F1
#
_cell.length_a   1.000
_cell.length_b   1.000
_cell.length_c   1.000
_cell.angle_alpha   90.00
_cell.angle_beta   90.00
_cell.angle_gamma   90.00
#
_symmetry.space_group_name_H-M   'P 1'
#
loop_
_entity.id
_entity.type
_entity.pdbx_description
1 polymer ?
#
loop_
_entity_poly.entity_id
_entity_poly.type
_entity_poly.pdbx_seq_one_letter_code
_entity_poly.pdbx_strand_id
1 'polypeptide(L)'
;NIESKLSILFDNLYWKDSKILDDEGNEVKLIWKTWMWETTFSDYLQAEKDGNLNKKINGEHPRLCEVLLNDDIKVIEPLWKVIPSNKAILPVLWSMFPDHPHLLTSEWTVTDELKQAGYVKKPIVGRCGHNVTLYDAHGDSVLDETQGQFVNRNLIYQKLFQLPKYDGYYAIIGSWIIHGLFAGFGIREDKKLITDAESPVTACCITWK
;
A
#
# COMPACT_ATOMS: atom_id res chain seq x y z
N ASN A 1 19.15 -8.04 20.58
CA ASN A 1 18.06 -7.06 20.81
C ASN A 1 18.39 -5.79 20.07
N ILE A 2 17.45 -5.28 19.27
CA ILE A 2 17.55 -3.94 18.70
C ILE A 2 16.90 -3.01 19.73
N GLU A 3 17.65 -2.04 20.22
CA GLU A 3 17.08 -0.98 21.07
C GLU A 3 16.15 -0.13 20.20
N SER A 4 14.94 0.13 20.69
CA SER A 4 13.88 0.76 19.91
C SER A 4 13.11 1.77 20.75
N LYS A 5 12.82 2.92 20.15
CA LYS A 5 11.97 3.96 20.71
C LYS A 5 10.82 4.25 19.76
N LEU A 6 9.61 4.35 20.30
CA LEU A 6 8.43 4.74 19.52
C LEU A 6 8.44 6.26 19.32
N SER A 7 8.41 6.69 18.07
CA SER A 7 8.17 8.08 17.70
C SER A 7 6.74 8.25 17.20
N ILE A 8 5.94 9.01 17.94
CA ILE A 8 4.63 9.46 17.47
C ILE A 8 4.85 10.78 16.74
N LEU A 9 4.45 10.84 15.47
CA LEU A 9 4.78 11.95 14.58
C LEU A 9 6.30 12.23 14.58
N PHE A 10 6.70 13.46 14.95
CA PHE A 10 8.10 13.89 15.05
C PHE A 10 8.39 14.51 16.41
N ASP A 11 7.49 14.31 17.39
CA ASP A 11 7.47 15.07 18.65
C ASP A 11 8.74 14.87 19.49
N ASN A 12 9.41 13.74 19.29
CA ASN A 12 10.65 13.40 19.99
C ASN A 12 11.91 13.51 19.11
N LEU A 13 11.79 14.02 17.88
CA LEU A 13 12.92 14.16 16.95
C LEU A 13 13.25 15.63 16.72
N TYR A 14 14.53 15.99 16.64
CA TYR A 14 14.94 17.35 16.33
C TYR A 14 16.24 17.40 15.54
N TRP A 15 16.44 18.50 14.83
CA TRP A 15 17.69 18.79 14.14
C TRP A 15 18.76 19.28 15.10
N LYS A 16 19.98 18.73 15.00
CA LYS A 16 21.18 19.28 15.64
C LYS A 16 22.40 18.98 14.78
N ASP A 17 23.14 20.02 14.42
CA ASP A 17 24.37 19.92 13.65
C ASP A 17 24.18 19.13 12.33
N SER A 18 23.07 19.44 11.62
CA SER A 18 22.63 18.77 10.39
C SER A 18 22.28 17.28 10.51
N LYS A 19 22.15 16.76 11.74
CA LYS A 19 21.70 15.40 12.06
C LYS A 19 20.34 15.43 12.74
N ILE A 20 19.61 14.31 12.65
CA ILE A 20 18.35 14.12 13.36
C ILE A 20 18.63 13.30 14.61
N LEU A 21 18.31 13.85 15.77
CA LEU A 21 18.48 13.22 17.07
C LEU A 21 17.12 12.96 17.70
N ASP A 22 17.04 11.97 18.58
CA ASP A 22 15.93 11.84 19.51
C ASP A 22 16.10 12.76 20.74
N ASP A 23 15.05 12.85 21.55
CA ASP A 23 14.95 13.56 22.83
C ASP A 23 15.93 13.11 23.92
N GLU A 24 16.62 11.98 23.72
CA GLU A 24 17.73 11.53 24.58
C GLU A 24 19.11 11.92 24.02
N GLY A 25 19.14 12.55 22.84
CA GLY A 25 20.37 12.99 22.18
C GLY A 25 21.02 11.90 21.33
N ASN A 26 20.35 10.78 21.09
CA ASN A 26 20.85 9.72 20.21
C ASN A 26 20.60 10.09 18.75
N GLU A 27 21.60 9.89 17.90
CA GLU A 27 21.44 10.10 16.47
C GLU A 27 20.56 8.99 15.86
N VAL A 28 19.53 9.38 15.11
CA VAL A 28 18.64 8.44 14.45
C VAL A 28 19.36 7.82 13.25
N LYS A 29 19.55 6.50 13.28
CA LYS A 29 20.24 5.75 12.20
C LYS A 29 19.36 4.72 11.49
N LEU A 30 18.27 4.30 12.11
CA LEU A 30 17.36 3.29 11.58
C LEU A 30 15.93 3.65 11.96
N ILE A 31 15.02 3.61 10.99
CA ILE A 31 13.59 3.81 11.19
C ILE A 31 12.82 2.65 10.58
N TRP A 32 11.94 2.06 11.38
CA TRP A 32 10.81 1.29 10.88
C TRP A 32 9.56 2.18 10.90
N LYS A 33 8.80 2.22 9.80
CA LYS A 33 7.68 3.15 9.65
C LYS A 33 6.35 2.47 9.37
N THR A 34 5.28 3.06 9.89
CA THR A 34 3.89 2.80 9.49
C THR A 34 3.42 3.75 8.38
N TRP A 35 4.12 4.88 8.20
CA TRP A 35 3.87 5.85 7.13
C TRP A 35 4.09 5.25 5.74
N MET A 36 3.21 5.61 4.81
CA MET A 36 3.36 5.28 3.40
C MET A 36 4.42 6.16 2.75
N TRP A 37 5.16 5.60 1.80
CA TRP A 37 6.10 6.39 1.00
C TRP A 37 5.38 7.46 0.17
N GLU A 38 4.13 7.22 -0.24
CA GLU A 38 3.33 8.21 -0.97
C GLU A 38 2.99 9.44 -0.12
N THR A 39 2.86 9.27 1.21
CA THR A 39 2.74 10.40 2.13
C THR A 39 4.04 11.19 2.17
N THR A 40 5.19 10.51 2.19
CA THR A 40 6.52 11.13 2.12
C THR A 40 6.71 11.94 0.84
N PHE A 41 6.30 11.41 -0.32
CA PHE A 41 6.39 12.13 -1.59
C PHE A 41 5.47 13.36 -1.61
N SER A 42 4.28 13.26 -1.03
CA SER A 42 3.36 14.39 -0.93
C SER A 42 3.91 15.50 -0.04
N ASP A 43 4.51 15.14 1.11
CA ASP A 43 5.19 16.07 2.01
C ASP A 43 6.41 16.73 1.34
N TYR A 44 7.20 15.96 0.59
CA TYR A 44 8.32 16.48 -0.21
C TYR A 44 7.86 17.54 -1.22
N LEU A 45 6.87 17.21 -2.05
CA LEU A 45 6.38 18.12 -3.09
C LEU A 45 5.78 19.40 -2.49
N GLN A 46 5.11 19.28 -1.34
CA GLN A 46 4.60 20.43 -0.61
C GLN A 46 5.75 21.28 -0.05
N ALA A 47 6.76 20.67 0.57
CA ALA A 47 7.95 21.37 1.08
C ALA A 47 8.70 22.11 -0.03
N GLU A 48 8.84 21.49 -1.20
CA GLU A 48 9.48 22.08 -2.39
C GLU A 48 8.68 23.29 -2.89
N LYS A 49 7.35 23.15 -3.03
CA LYS A 49 6.45 24.23 -3.45
C LYS A 49 6.51 25.43 -2.50
N ASP A 50 6.65 25.18 -1.20
CA ASP A 50 6.70 26.23 -0.17
C ASP A 50 8.12 26.82 -0.01
N GLY A 51 9.12 26.36 -0.76
CA GLY A 51 10.52 26.80 -0.63
C GLY A 51 11.14 26.45 0.72
N ASN A 52 10.64 25.38 1.36
CA ASN A 52 11.00 24.94 2.71
C ASN A 52 11.77 23.62 2.71
N LEU A 53 12.21 23.13 1.55
CA LEU A 53 13.01 21.91 1.45
C LEU A 53 14.34 22.08 2.21
N ASN A 54 14.71 21.09 3.03
CA ASN A 54 16.00 21.00 3.73
C ASN A 54 16.28 22.13 4.73
N LYS A 55 15.27 22.69 5.39
CA LYS A 55 15.47 23.66 6.47
C LYS A 55 15.87 22.95 7.76
N LYS A 56 17.16 22.62 7.88
CA LYS A 56 17.77 21.95 9.04
C LYS A 56 18.05 22.93 10.18
N ILE A 57 17.00 23.43 10.84
CA ILE A 57 17.13 24.43 11.90
C ILE A 57 17.35 23.72 13.25
N ASN A 58 18.49 24.01 13.90
CA ASN A 58 18.82 23.40 15.18
C ASN A 58 17.70 23.60 16.22
N GLY A 59 17.27 22.52 16.86
CA GLY A 59 16.21 22.50 17.87
C GLY A 59 14.79 22.37 17.29
N GLU A 60 14.59 22.50 15.98
CA GLU A 60 13.29 22.27 15.35
C GLU A 60 13.06 20.81 14.99
N HIS A 61 11.79 20.41 14.96
CA HIS A 61 11.38 19.07 14.53
C HIS A 61 11.55 18.91 13.01
N PRO A 62 12.09 17.79 12.53
CA PRO A 62 12.12 17.49 11.10
C PRO A 62 10.71 17.16 10.59
N ARG A 63 10.48 17.30 9.28
CA ARG A 63 9.26 16.79 8.62
C ARG A 63 9.43 15.36 8.07
N LEU A 64 8.34 14.78 7.57
CA LEU A 64 8.32 13.38 7.12
C LEU A 64 9.36 13.10 6.03
N CYS A 65 9.43 13.94 4.99
CA CYS A 65 10.36 13.75 3.88
C CYS A 65 11.82 13.93 4.32
N GLU A 66 12.09 14.85 5.25
CA GLU A 66 13.41 15.11 5.80
C GLU A 66 13.93 13.95 6.65
N VAL A 67 13.04 13.18 7.27
CA VAL A 67 13.39 11.97 8.01
C VAL A 67 13.59 10.78 7.05
N LEU A 68 12.63 10.53 6.16
CA LEU A 68 12.58 9.28 5.39
C LEU A 68 13.37 9.29 4.08
N LEU A 69 13.75 10.46 3.58
CA LEU A 69 14.63 10.64 2.42
C LEU A 69 16.05 11.07 2.83
N ASN A 70 16.39 10.92 4.11
CA ASN A 70 17.72 11.23 4.61
C ASN A 70 18.68 10.08 4.30
N ASP A 71 19.76 10.38 3.55
CA ASP A 71 20.76 9.40 3.15
C ASP A 71 21.50 8.74 4.34
N ASP A 72 21.55 9.42 5.50
CA ASP A 72 22.20 8.91 6.71
C ASP A 72 21.30 7.98 7.55
N ILE A 73 20.02 7.83 7.18
CA ILE A 73 19.02 7.04 7.91
C ILE A 73 18.58 5.84 7.08
N LYS A 74 18.77 4.64 7.62
CA LYS A 74 18.20 3.43 7.01
C LYS A 74 16.71 3.35 7.29
N VAL A 75 15.89 3.06 6.28
CA VAL A 75 14.43 2.99 6.42
C VAL A 75 13.92 1.60 6.06
N ILE A 76 13.04 1.07 6.92
CA ILE A 76 12.30 -0.18 6.71
C ILE A 76 10.80 0.13 6.64
N GLU A 77 10.07 -0.30 5.62
CA GLU A 77 10.52 -0.93 4.37
C GLU A 77 11.29 0.04 3.46
N PRO A 78 12.26 -0.43 2.64
CA PRO A 78 13.10 0.41 1.80
C PRO A 78 12.32 1.12 0.68
N LEU A 79 12.87 2.22 0.15
CA LEU A 79 12.20 3.06 -0.86
C LEU A 79 11.74 2.27 -2.09
N TRP A 80 12.53 1.32 -2.59
CA TRP A 80 12.17 0.55 -3.79
C TRP A 80 10.88 -0.26 -3.63
N LYS A 81 10.41 -0.54 -2.40
CA LYS A 81 9.14 -1.23 -2.15
C LYS A 81 7.92 -0.48 -2.68
N VAL A 82 8.03 0.82 -2.99
CA VAL A 82 6.98 1.57 -3.68
C VAL A 82 6.63 1.00 -5.05
N ILE A 83 7.57 0.34 -5.73
CA ILE A 83 7.34 -0.24 -7.05
C ILE A 83 6.41 -1.47 -6.95
N PRO A 84 6.74 -2.53 -6.19
CA PRO A 84 5.86 -3.70 -6.08
C PRO A 84 4.57 -3.44 -5.29
N SER A 85 4.49 -2.39 -4.46
CA SER A 85 3.24 -2.05 -3.76
C SER A 85 2.25 -1.24 -4.61
N ASN A 86 2.71 -0.67 -5.73
CA ASN A 86 1.89 0.14 -6.62
C ASN A 86 1.20 -0.74 -7.67
N LYS A 87 -0.13 -0.58 -7.85
CA LYS A 87 -0.91 -1.44 -8.76
C LYS A 87 -0.55 -1.24 -10.24
N ALA A 88 0.18 -0.18 -10.58
CA ALA A 88 0.80 0.00 -11.89
C ALA A 88 1.73 -1.17 -12.28
N ILE A 89 2.22 -1.96 -11.32
CA ILE A 89 3.01 -3.15 -11.62
C ILE A 89 2.17 -4.29 -12.20
N LEU A 90 0.84 -4.31 -12.01
CA LEU A 90 0.00 -5.45 -12.40
C LEU A 90 -0.07 -5.64 -13.93
N PRO A 91 -0.30 -4.60 -14.76
CA PRO A 91 -0.22 -4.77 -16.21
C PRO A 91 1.18 -5.16 -16.70
N VAL A 92 2.23 -4.69 -16.02
CA VAL A 92 3.61 -5.07 -16.34
C VAL A 92 3.84 -6.56 -16.07
N LEU A 93 3.43 -7.06 -14.89
CA LEU A 93 3.53 -8.48 -14.55
C LEU A 93 2.73 -9.35 -15.51
N TRP A 94 1.52 -8.93 -15.89
CA TRP A 94 0.71 -9.65 -16.86
C TRP A 94 1.38 -9.70 -18.24
N SER A 95 1.95 -8.59 -18.70
CA SER A 95 2.70 -8.54 -19.97
C SER A 95 3.96 -9.41 -19.97
N MET A 96 4.66 -9.50 -18.83
CA MET A 96 5.87 -10.32 -18.69
C MET A 96 5.56 -11.82 -18.53
N PHE A 97 4.43 -12.16 -17.90
CA PHE A 97 4.04 -13.53 -17.56
C PHE A 97 2.57 -13.77 -17.92
N PRO A 98 2.21 -13.73 -19.23
CA PRO A 98 0.84 -13.95 -19.66
C PRO A 98 0.35 -15.33 -19.24
N ASP A 99 -0.93 -15.43 -18.87
CA ASP A 99 -1.60 -16.66 -18.44
C ASP A 99 -1.00 -17.36 -17.22
N HIS A 100 -0.15 -16.69 -16.45
CA HIS A 100 0.37 -17.24 -15.21
C HIS A 100 -0.78 -17.55 -14.22
N PRO A 101 -0.84 -18.74 -13.60
CA PRO A 101 -1.99 -19.22 -12.82
C PRO A 101 -2.34 -18.39 -11.58
N HIS A 102 -1.44 -17.50 -11.15
CA HIS A 102 -1.63 -16.61 -10.01
C HIS A 102 -1.78 -15.13 -10.41
N LEU A 103 -1.83 -14.82 -11.71
CA LEU A 103 -2.09 -13.48 -12.22
C LEU A 103 -3.48 -13.39 -12.83
N LEU A 104 -4.04 -12.19 -12.79
CA LEU A 104 -5.27 -11.83 -13.49
C LEU A 104 -4.92 -10.85 -14.60
N THR A 105 -5.56 -10.98 -15.77
CA THR A 105 -5.47 -10.01 -16.86
C THR A 105 -5.59 -8.61 -16.31
N SER A 106 -4.58 -7.77 -16.55
CA SER A 106 -4.50 -6.42 -16.00
C SER A 106 -4.00 -5.48 -17.08
N GLU A 107 -4.71 -4.38 -17.31
CA GLU A 107 -4.49 -3.47 -18.44
C GLU A 107 -4.59 -1.99 -18.01
N TRP A 108 -4.01 -1.12 -18.83
CA TRP A 108 -4.11 0.34 -18.64
C TRP A 108 -5.44 0.92 -19.11
N THR A 109 -6.14 0.20 -19.99
CA THR A 109 -7.44 0.56 -20.56
C THR A 109 -8.37 -0.65 -20.53
N VAL A 110 -9.67 -0.41 -20.69
CA VAL A 110 -10.66 -1.50 -20.76
C VAL A 110 -10.59 -2.16 -22.14
N THR A 111 -10.22 -3.44 -22.18
CA THR A 111 -10.19 -4.28 -23.40
C THR A 111 -11.49 -5.07 -23.56
N ASP A 112 -11.72 -5.64 -24.74
CA ASP A 112 -12.91 -6.48 -24.99
C ASP A 112 -12.89 -7.76 -24.13
N GLU A 113 -11.71 -8.33 -23.88
CA GLU A 113 -11.54 -9.46 -22.96
C GLU A 113 -12.01 -9.09 -21.54
N LEU A 114 -11.59 -7.92 -21.04
CA LEU A 114 -11.99 -7.42 -19.73
C LEU A 114 -13.49 -7.15 -19.66
N LYS A 115 -14.10 -6.60 -20.71
CA LYS A 115 -15.56 -6.41 -20.77
C LYS A 115 -16.29 -7.75 -20.73
N GLN A 116 -15.87 -8.73 -21.51
CA GLN A 116 -16.51 -10.05 -21.55
C GLN A 116 -16.42 -10.79 -20.20
N ALA A 117 -15.29 -10.65 -19.49
CA ALA A 117 -15.08 -11.30 -18.20
C ALA A 117 -15.61 -10.52 -16.99
N GLY A 118 -15.91 -9.23 -17.17
CA GLY A 118 -16.03 -8.28 -16.07
C GLY A 118 -14.67 -7.86 -15.53
N TYR A 119 -14.61 -6.67 -14.95
CA TYR A 119 -13.35 -6.08 -14.49
C TYR A 119 -13.51 -5.20 -13.27
N VAL A 120 -12.37 -4.91 -12.66
CA VAL A 120 -12.25 -4.04 -11.49
C VAL A 120 -11.38 -2.85 -11.86
N LYS A 121 -11.94 -1.66 -11.72
CA LYS A 121 -11.25 -0.37 -11.88
C LYS A 121 -10.63 0.03 -10.55
N LYS A 122 -9.31 0.27 -10.53
CA LYS A 122 -8.57 0.59 -9.29
C LYS A 122 -7.56 1.71 -9.54
N PRO A 123 -7.34 2.64 -8.58
CA PRO A 123 -6.24 3.58 -8.66
C PRO A 123 -4.89 2.89 -8.45
N ILE A 124 -3.87 3.33 -9.20
CA ILE A 124 -2.51 2.78 -9.11
C ILE A 124 -1.96 2.89 -7.68
N VAL A 125 -2.24 4.02 -7.03
CA VAL A 125 -1.96 4.29 -5.62
C VAL A 125 -3.30 4.28 -4.89
N GLY A 126 -3.49 3.32 -4.00
CA GLY A 126 -4.69 3.23 -3.16
C GLY A 126 -4.61 2.08 -2.17
N ARG A 127 -5.38 2.16 -1.07
CA ARG A 127 -5.38 1.20 0.04
C ARG A 127 -6.80 0.99 0.58
N CYS A 128 -6.99 -0.10 1.34
CA CYS A 128 -8.22 -0.38 2.09
C CYS A 128 -9.49 -0.39 1.24
N GLY A 129 -9.41 -0.86 0.00
CA GLY A 129 -10.55 -0.94 -0.90
C GLY A 129 -11.06 0.41 -1.43
N HIS A 130 -10.44 1.55 -1.10
CA HIS A 130 -10.92 2.86 -1.54
C HIS A 130 -10.87 3.09 -3.06
N ASN A 131 -11.88 3.77 -3.59
CA ASN A 131 -12.00 4.15 -5.01
C ASN A 131 -11.96 2.96 -5.96
N VAL A 132 -12.47 1.81 -5.52
CA VAL A 132 -12.59 0.58 -6.31
C VAL A 132 -14.02 0.47 -6.84
N THR A 133 -14.14 0.15 -8.13
CA THR A 133 -15.43 -0.13 -8.79
C THR A 133 -15.36 -1.48 -9.48
N LEU A 134 -16.32 -2.35 -9.22
CA LEU A 134 -16.48 -3.66 -9.86
C LEU A 134 -17.53 -3.52 -10.96
N TYR A 135 -17.22 -4.02 -12.15
CA TYR A 135 -18.12 -4.09 -13.29
C TYR A 135 -18.45 -5.55 -13.60
N ASP A 136 -19.69 -5.81 -14.00
CA ASP A 136 -20.16 -7.11 -14.41
C ASP A 136 -19.54 -7.57 -15.75
N ALA A 137 -19.78 -8.83 -16.10
CA ALA A 137 -19.59 -9.26 -17.48
C ALA A 137 -20.48 -8.40 -18.38
N HIS A 138 -19.96 -8.04 -19.55
CA HIS A 138 -20.45 -6.99 -20.46
C HIS A 138 -19.99 -5.57 -20.11
N GLY A 139 -19.65 -5.30 -18.85
CA GLY A 139 -19.10 -4.01 -18.40
C GLY A 139 -20.14 -2.90 -18.33
N ASP A 140 -21.42 -3.26 -18.35
CA ASP A 140 -22.55 -2.34 -18.46
C ASP A 140 -23.11 -1.98 -17.08
N SER A 141 -22.93 -2.83 -16.07
CA SER A 141 -23.43 -2.58 -14.70
C SER A 141 -22.31 -2.55 -13.67
N VAL A 142 -22.45 -1.66 -12.68
CA VAL A 142 -21.61 -1.63 -11.48
C VAL A 142 -22.15 -2.64 -10.47
N LEU A 143 -21.30 -3.58 -10.06
CA LEU A 143 -21.61 -4.61 -9.06
C LEU A 143 -21.40 -4.11 -7.62
N ASP A 144 -20.35 -3.33 -7.39
CA ASP A 144 -20.00 -2.74 -6.11
C ASP A 144 -19.08 -1.53 -6.35
N GLU A 145 -19.16 -0.53 -5.49
CA GLU A 145 -18.29 0.63 -5.55
C GLU A 145 -17.99 1.22 -4.18
N THR A 146 -16.81 1.82 -4.06
CA THR A 146 -16.34 2.44 -2.83
C THR A 146 -15.82 3.83 -3.11
N GLN A 147 -16.16 4.75 -2.23
CA GLN A 147 -15.61 6.10 -2.22
C GLN A 147 -14.25 6.11 -1.49
N GLY A 148 -13.51 7.21 -1.60
CA GLY A 148 -12.22 7.34 -0.93
C GLY A 148 -11.39 8.53 -1.40
N GLN A 149 -10.23 8.70 -0.77
CA GLN A 149 -9.36 9.86 -0.93
C GLN A 149 -8.39 9.77 -2.13
N PHE A 150 -8.36 8.65 -2.84
CA PHE A 150 -7.44 8.43 -3.98
C PHE A 150 -8.06 8.89 -5.31
N VAL A 151 -8.50 10.15 -5.34
CA VAL A 151 -9.03 10.80 -6.54
C VAL A 151 -7.88 11.33 -7.43
N ASN A 152 -8.14 11.48 -8.73
CA ASN A 152 -7.18 12.00 -9.71
C ASN A 152 -5.86 11.20 -9.81
N ARG A 153 -5.93 9.88 -9.65
CA ARG A 153 -4.81 8.97 -9.89
C ARG A 153 -5.01 8.22 -11.20
N ASN A 154 -3.90 7.85 -11.85
CA ASN A 154 -3.94 6.89 -12.95
C ASN A 154 -4.61 5.60 -12.48
N LEU A 155 -5.27 4.93 -13.41
CA LEU A 155 -6.08 3.76 -13.14
C LEU A 155 -5.47 2.53 -13.82
N ILE A 156 -5.78 1.37 -13.26
CA ILE A 156 -5.64 0.08 -13.95
C ILE A 156 -6.98 -0.62 -13.93
N TYR A 157 -7.14 -1.54 -14.88
CA TYR A 157 -8.31 -2.39 -15.03
C TYR A 157 -7.85 -3.83 -14.93
N GLN A 158 -8.41 -4.58 -13.99
CA GLN A 158 -8.02 -5.96 -13.73
C GLN A 158 -9.24 -6.86 -13.88
N LYS A 159 -9.10 -8.01 -14.54
CA LYS A 159 -10.16 -9.02 -14.68
C LYS A 159 -10.81 -9.32 -13.34
N LEU A 160 -12.14 -9.34 -13.33
CA LEU A 160 -12.90 -9.66 -12.15
C LEU A 160 -12.68 -11.13 -11.79
N PHE A 161 -12.40 -11.38 -10.52
CA PHE A 161 -12.35 -12.72 -9.96
C PHE A 161 -13.36 -12.78 -8.82
N GLN A 162 -14.38 -13.61 -8.98
CA GLN A 162 -15.41 -13.75 -7.94
C GLN A 162 -14.84 -14.50 -6.76
N LEU A 163 -14.86 -13.86 -5.59
CA LEU A 163 -14.47 -14.51 -4.34
C LEU A 163 -15.49 -15.61 -4.02
N PRO A 164 -15.04 -16.78 -3.56
CA PRO A 164 -15.95 -17.82 -3.09
C PRO A 164 -16.69 -17.32 -1.85
N LYS A 165 -17.98 -17.68 -1.76
CA LYS A 165 -18.85 -17.32 -0.65
C LYS A 165 -19.09 -18.52 0.26
N TYR A 166 -18.75 -18.38 1.53
CA TYR A 166 -18.95 -19.40 2.56
C TYR A 166 -19.75 -18.79 3.70
N ASP A 167 -20.81 -19.47 4.13
CA ASP A 167 -21.66 -19.05 5.26
C ASP A 167 -22.14 -17.59 5.20
N GLY A 168 -22.32 -17.06 3.99
CA GLY A 168 -22.75 -15.68 3.76
C GLY A 168 -21.63 -14.66 3.58
N TYR A 169 -20.36 -15.05 3.70
CA TYR A 169 -19.19 -14.17 3.64
C TYR A 169 -18.25 -14.51 2.47
N TYR A 170 -17.64 -13.47 1.90
CA TYR A 170 -16.57 -13.55 0.92
C TYR A 170 -15.23 -13.49 1.65
N ALA A 171 -14.33 -14.43 1.37
CA ALA A 171 -13.05 -14.55 2.07
C ALA A 171 -11.85 -14.18 1.17
N ILE A 172 -10.89 -13.44 1.73
CA ILE A 172 -9.58 -13.16 1.14
C ILE A 172 -8.50 -13.77 2.03
N ILE A 173 -7.51 -14.40 1.40
CA ILE A 173 -6.29 -14.89 2.06
C ILE A 173 -5.21 -13.83 1.93
N GLY A 174 -4.70 -13.34 3.07
CA GLY A 174 -3.49 -12.52 3.14
C GLY A 174 -2.29 -13.39 3.49
N SER A 175 -1.25 -13.41 2.63
CA SER A 175 -0.01 -14.14 2.89
C SER A 175 1.11 -13.20 3.34
N TRP A 176 1.82 -13.56 4.41
CA TRP A 176 2.95 -12.81 4.93
C TRP A 176 4.25 -13.34 4.36
N ILE A 177 5.06 -12.44 3.82
CA ILE A 177 6.40 -12.73 3.32
C ILE A 177 7.41 -12.03 4.23
N ILE A 178 8.28 -12.80 4.88
CA ILE A 178 9.38 -12.29 5.71
C ILE A 178 10.69 -12.70 5.04
N HIS A 179 11.53 -11.72 4.70
CA HIS A 179 12.82 -11.94 4.02
C HIS A 179 12.70 -12.78 2.74
N GLY A 180 11.63 -12.55 1.96
CA GLY A 180 11.38 -13.26 0.70
C GLY A 180 10.79 -14.66 0.86
N LEU A 181 10.58 -15.13 2.09
CA LEU A 181 10.02 -16.44 2.39
C LEU A 181 8.59 -16.33 2.95
N PHE A 182 7.75 -17.31 2.61
CA PHE A 182 6.44 -17.44 3.21
C PHE A 182 6.56 -17.68 4.72
N ALA A 183 5.83 -16.88 5.51
CA ALA A 183 5.88 -16.91 6.98
C ALA A 183 4.52 -17.19 7.63
N GLY A 184 3.45 -17.30 6.84
CA GLY A 184 2.11 -17.56 7.34
C GLY A 184 1.04 -16.85 6.52
N PHE A 185 -0.22 -17.10 6.86
CA PHE A 185 -1.37 -16.46 6.24
C PHE A 185 -2.44 -16.14 7.27
N GLY A 186 -3.34 -15.24 6.91
CA GLY A 186 -4.58 -14.96 7.64
C GLY A 186 -5.75 -14.84 6.68
N ILE A 187 -6.96 -14.92 7.21
CA ILE A 187 -8.19 -14.74 6.45
C ILE A 187 -8.86 -13.45 6.90
N ARG A 188 -9.36 -12.68 5.94
CA ARG A 188 -10.33 -11.62 6.18
C ARG A 188 -11.61 -11.93 5.42
N GLU A 189 -12.74 -11.68 6.06
CA GLU A 189 -14.04 -11.97 5.49
C GLU A 189 -14.95 -10.74 5.51
N ASP A 190 -15.82 -10.61 4.52
CA ASP A 190 -16.82 -9.54 4.46
C ASP A 190 -18.11 -10.05 3.82
N LYS A 191 -19.25 -9.41 4.13
CA LYS A 191 -20.51 -9.67 3.41
C LYS A 191 -20.56 -8.93 2.07
N LYS A 192 -19.75 -7.88 1.90
CA LYS A 192 -19.55 -7.10 0.67
C LYS A 192 -18.50 -7.75 -0.22
N LEU A 193 -18.51 -7.41 -1.52
CA LEU A 193 -17.53 -7.92 -2.48
C LEU A 193 -16.16 -7.22 -2.31
N ILE A 194 -16.16 -5.96 -1.87
CA ILE A 194 -14.93 -5.21 -1.58
C ILE A 194 -14.62 -5.26 -0.08
N THR A 195 -13.52 -5.94 0.28
CA THR A 195 -12.94 -5.93 1.62
C THR A 195 -12.26 -4.59 1.92
N ASP A 196 -12.53 -3.99 3.08
CA ASP A 196 -12.03 -2.66 3.49
C ASP A 196 -11.16 -2.72 4.74
N ALA A 197 -11.01 -1.65 5.54
CA ALA A 197 -10.23 -1.68 6.78
C ALA A 197 -10.95 -2.34 7.96
N GLU A 198 -12.29 -2.34 7.95
CA GLU A 198 -13.15 -2.80 9.04
C GLU A 198 -13.57 -4.26 8.89
N SER A 199 -13.37 -4.87 7.72
CA SER A 199 -13.66 -6.30 7.52
C SER A 199 -12.96 -7.18 8.58
N PRO A 200 -13.68 -8.08 9.27
CA PRO A 200 -13.12 -8.89 10.35
C PRO A 200 -11.93 -9.76 9.91
N VAL A 201 -11.03 -10.03 10.86
CA VAL A 201 -10.04 -11.10 10.74
C VAL A 201 -10.66 -12.38 11.28
N THR A 202 -10.60 -13.46 10.49
CA THR A 202 -11.19 -14.75 10.85
C THR A 202 -10.10 -15.75 11.22
N ALA A 203 -10.34 -16.53 12.28
CA ALA A 203 -9.46 -17.62 12.66
C ALA A 203 -9.39 -18.67 11.55
N CYS A 204 -8.20 -19.19 11.28
CA CYS A 204 -8.00 -20.27 10.33
C CYS A 204 -7.21 -21.41 11.00
N CYS A 205 -7.49 -22.65 10.58
CA CYS A 205 -6.81 -23.84 11.05
C CYS A 205 -6.39 -24.69 9.86
N ILE A 206 -5.12 -25.09 9.83
CA ILE A 206 -4.62 -26.05 8.85
C ILE A 206 -4.87 -27.45 9.42
N THR A 207 -5.73 -28.22 8.76
CA THR A 207 -5.93 -29.63 9.08
C THR A 207 -5.24 -30.48 8.03
N TRP A 208 -4.43 -31.43 8.47
CA TRP A 208 -3.83 -32.44 7.59
C TRP A 208 -4.80 -33.63 7.54
N LYS A 209 -5.14 -34.08 6.34
CA LYS A 209 -5.86 -35.33 6.12
C LYS A 209 -4.88 -36.41 5.69
#